data_AF-M3K0D6-F1
#
_entry.id   AF-M3K0D6-F1
#
_cell.length_a   1.000
_cell.length_b   1.000
_cell.length_c   1.000
_cell.angle_alpha   90.00
_cell.angle_beta   90.00
_cell.angle_gamma   90.00
#
_symmetry.space_group_name_H-M   'P 1'
#
loop_
_entity.id
_entity.type
_entity.pdbx_description
1 polymer ?
#
loop_
_entity_poly.entity_id
_entity_poly.type
_entity_poly.pdbx_seq_one_letter_code
_entity_poly.pdbx_strand_id
1 'polypeptide(L)'
;MNLENLPKSITELSTRGFGFEELRGSFMNFHNLVTLDLSYNNFGEWLSSSPDGFQFCESIETIRLWDNGLDTETVSSLVHTLKEKPNFRRLAVDSYPLSEDIQRLVMEHYSH
;
A
#
# COMPACT_ATOMS: atom_id res chain seq x y z
N MET A 1 -3.53 12.84 -3.08
CA MET A 1 -4.85 12.84 -2.40
C MET A 1 -4.72 13.34 -0.97
N ASN A 2 -5.67 14.12 -0.43
CA ASN A 2 -5.69 14.48 0.99
C ASN A 2 -6.62 13.53 1.79
N LEU A 3 -6.04 12.76 2.71
CA LEU A 3 -6.74 11.80 3.56
C LEU A 3 -7.54 12.46 4.69
N GLU A 4 -7.24 13.71 5.06
CA GLU A 4 -7.89 14.43 6.17
C GLU A 4 -9.39 14.65 5.90
N ASN A 5 -9.77 14.79 4.64
CA ASN A 5 -11.15 15.05 4.23
C ASN A 5 -12.01 13.79 4.12
N LEU A 6 -11.44 12.60 4.33
CA LEU A 6 -12.18 11.34 4.25
C LEU A 6 -12.83 10.97 5.58
N PRO A 7 -14.03 10.35 5.56
CA PRO A 7 -14.63 9.79 6.77
C PRO A 7 -13.72 8.74 7.39
N LYS A 8 -13.45 8.83 8.69
CA LYS A 8 -12.57 7.87 9.39
C LYS A 8 -13.23 6.51 9.68
N SER A 9 -14.52 6.41 9.41
CA SER A 9 -15.32 5.19 9.55
C SER A 9 -15.22 4.25 8.35
N ILE A 10 -14.59 4.66 7.25
CA ILE A 10 -14.50 3.83 6.04
C ILE A 10 -13.78 2.51 6.32
N THR A 11 -14.31 1.44 5.74
CA THR A 11 -13.74 0.08 5.82
C THR A 11 -12.97 -0.29 4.56
N GLU A 12 -13.29 0.36 3.45
CA GLU A 12 -12.67 0.15 2.16
C GLU A 12 -12.44 1.49 1.49
N LEU A 13 -11.25 1.67 0.91
CA LEU A 13 -10.91 2.83 0.10
C LEU A 13 -10.31 2.36 -1.22
N SER A 14 -10.86 2.83 -2.32
CA SER A 14 -10.26 2.67 -3.64
C SER A 14 -10.11 4.03 -4.31
N THR A 15 -8.89 4.35 -4.73
CA THR A 15 -8.60 5.47 -5.62
C THR A 15 -7.84 4.99 -6.85
N ARG A 16 -8.24 3.81 -7.35
CA ARG A 16 -7.61 3.18 -8.49
C ARG A 16 -7.73 4.05 -9.75
N GLY A 17 -6.62 4.34 -10.42
CA GLY A 17 -6.65 5.06 -11.71
C GLY A 17 -6.85 6.57 -11.60
N PHE A 18 -6.65 7.17 -10.43
CA PHE A 18 -6.85 8.62 -10.24
C PHE A 18 -5.63 9.46 -10.62
N GLY A 19 -4.49 8.82 -10.92
CA GLY A 19 -3.25 9.50 -11.31
C GLY A 19 -2.59 10.25 -10.15
N PHE A 20 -2.75 9.78 -8.91
CA PHE A 20 -2.12 10.40 -7.75
C PHE A 20 -0.62 10.07 -7.70
N GLU A 21 0.18 11.08 -7.36
CA GLU A 21 1.62 10.95 -7.14
C GLU A 21 1.99 10.92 -5.65
N GLU A 22 1.16 11.52 -4.80
CA GLU A 22 1.37 11.57 -3.34
C GLU A 22 0.06 11.44 -2.55
N LEU A 23 0.18 11.01 -1.30
CA LEU A 23 -0.87 11.10 -0.29
C LEU A 23 -0.46 12.10 0.80
N ARG A 24 -1.43 12.90 1.24
CA ARG A 24 -1.27 13.83 2.36
C ARG A 24 -2.08 13.33 3.55
N GLY A 25 -1.45 13.26 4.71
CA GLY A 25 -2.05 12.71 5.93
C GLY A 25 -1.61 11.26 6.17
N SER A 26 -2.32 10.56 7.05
CA SER A 26 -1.97 9.21 7.49
C SER A 26 -3.18 8.30 7.60
N PHE A 27 -3.00 6.99 7.34
CA PHE A 27 -4.03 5.99 7.53
C PHE A 27 -4.18 5.55 9.00
N MET A 28 -3.33 6.00 9.92
CA MET A 28 -3.36 5.59 11.33
C MET A 28 -4.70 5.80 12.03
N ASN A 29 -5.45 6.84 11.65
CA ASN A 29 -6.75 7.18 12.25
C ASN A 29 -7.94 6.49 11.57
N PHE A 30 -7.69 5.64 10.57
CA PHE A 30 -8.72 4.87 9.87
C PHE A 30 -8.88 3.50 10.52
N HIS A 31 -9.31 3.49 11.79
CA HIS A 31 -9.34 2.27 12.62
C HIS A 31 -10.22 1.14 12.06
N ASN A 32 -11.10 1.43 11.11
CA ASN A 32 -11.96 0.42 10.47
C ASN A 32 -11.49 0.00 9.08
N LEU A 33 -10.44 0.61 8.52
CA LEU A 33 -10.01 0.36 7.14
C LEU A 33 -9.33 -1.00 7.03
N VAL A 34 -9.98 -1.91 6.30
CA VAL A 34 -9.56 -3.29 6.05
C VAL A 34 -8.91 -3.44 4.68
N THR A 35 -9.46 -2.75 3.67
CA THR A 35 -8.98 -2.85 2.29
C THR A 35 -8.62 -1.48 1.72
N LEU A 36 -7.41 -1.39 1.18
CA LEU A 36 -6.91 -0.19 0.50
C LEU A 36 -6.47 -0.54 -0.92
N ASP A 37 -7.08 0.10 -1.92
CA ASP A 37 -6.72 -0.04 -3.33
C ASP A 37 -6.22 1.29 -3.90
N LEU A 38 -4.92 1.34 -4.13
CA LEU A 38 -4.18 2.47 -4.69
C LEU A 38 -3.58 2.13 -6.06
N SER A 39 -4.02 1.03 -6.69
CA SER A 39 -3.47 0.57 -7.98
C SER A 39 -3.68 1.58 -9.11
N TYR A 40 -2.88 1.50 -10.18
CA TYR A 40 -2.94 2.44 -11.31
C TYR A 40 -2.80 3.91 -10.88
N ASN A 41 -1.75 4.21 -10.15
CA ASN A 41 -1.40 5.59 -9.81
C ASN A 41 0.10 5.77 -10.08
N ASN A 42 0.70 6.84 -9.57
CA ASN A 42 2.10 7.20 -9.81
C ASN A 42 2.87 7.31 -8.49
N PHE A 43 2.60 6.43 -7.51
CA PHE A 43 3.18 6.53 -6.16
C PHE A 43 4.65 6.09 -6.05
N GLY A 44 5.26 5.58 -7.12
CA GLY A 44 6.62 5.02 -7.14
C GLY A 44 7.68 5.92 -6.50
N GLU A 45 7.84 7.13 -7.04
CA GLU A 45 8.83 8.11 -6.55
C GLU A 45 8.54 8.57 -5.12
N TRP A 46 7.27 8.75 -4.79
CA TRP A 46 6.88 9.21 -3.46
C TRP A 46 7.11 8.14 -2.39
N LEU A 47 6.78 6.88 -2.67
CA LEU A 47 6.99 5.78 -1.72
C LEU A 47 8.47 5.42 -1.56
N SER A 48 9.30 5.54 -2.60
CA SER A 48 10.74 5.30 -2.50
C SER A 48 11.47 6.41 -1.73
N SER A 49 11.02 7.67 -1.86
CA SER A 49 11.60 8.82 -1.15
C SER A 49 11.07 9.03 0.26
N SER A 50 9.95 8.39 0.63
CA SER A 50 9.30 8.54 1.94
C SER A 50 8.92 7.20 2.57
N PRO A 51 9.90 6.35 2.94
CA PRO A 51 9.61 5.04 3.52
C PRO A 51 8.81 5.13 4.84
N ASP A 52 9.01 6.19 5.63
CA ASP A 52 8.27 6.44 6.87
C ASP A 52 6.93 7.19 6.64
N GLY A 53 6.73 7.75 5.45
CA GLY A 53 5.56 8.56 5.10
C GLY A 53 4.27 7.77 4.97
N PHE A 54 4.36 6.44 4.96
CA PHE A 54 3.24 5.55 4.66
C PHE A 54 2.87 4.63 5.81
N GLN A 55 2.24 5.20 6.83
CA GLN A 55 1.76 4.47 8.00
C GLN A 55 0.32 3.99 7.85
N PHE A 56 0.12 2.69 8.07
CA PHE A 56 -1.19 2.04 8.01
C PHE A 56 -1.80 1.80 9.39
N CYS A 57 -3.13 1.84 9.47
CA CYS A 57 -3.89 1.42 10.65
C CYS A 57 -3.67 -0.07 10.98
N GLU A 58 -3.97 -0.46 12.21
CA GLU A 58 -3.83 -1.86 12.68
C GLU A 58 -4.87 -2.81 12.08
N SER A 59 -5.98 -2.29 11.57
CA SER A 59 -7.07 -3.06 10.97
C SER A 59 -6.84 -3.42 9.50
N ILE A 60 -5.79 -2.90 8.86
CA ILE A 60 -5.54 -3.17 7.45
C ILE A 60 -5.23 -4.65 7.24
N GLU A 61 -5.91 -5.26 6.28
CA GLU A 61 -5.68 -6.65 5.90
C GLU A 61 -5.12 -6.76 4.49
N THR A 62 -5.60 -5.93 3.56
CA THR A 62 -5.27 -6.01 2.14
C THR A 62 -4.90 -4.63 1.58
N ILE A 63 -3.76 -4.58 0.88
CA ILE A 63 -3.31 -3.39 0.13
C ILE A 63 -3.03 -3.78 -1.31
N ARG A 64 -3.53 -2.98 -2.26
CA ARG A 64 -3.22 -3.09 -3.69
C ARG A 64 -2.48 -1.85 -4.16
N LEU A 65 -1.31 -2.07 -4.74
CA LEU A 65 -0.34 -1.05 -5.16
C LEU A 65 0.29 -1.35 -6.52
N TRP A 66 -0.18 -2.38 -7.23
CA TRP A 66 0.26 -2.67 -8.59
C TRP A 66 -0.02 -1.50 -9.55
N ASP A 67 0.76 -1.40 -10.62
CA ASP A 67 0.81 -0.29 -11.56
C ASP A 67 0.98 1.06 -10.86
N ASN A 68 2.05 1.17 -10.05
CA ASN A 68 2.47 2.43 -9.42
C ASN A 68 3.92 2.84 -9.73
N GLY A 69 4.65 2.03 -10.51
CA GLY A 69 6.07 2.26 -10.76
C GLY A 69 6.94 2.08 -9.51
N LEU A 70 6.59 1.12 -8.64
CA LEU A 70 7.39 0.81 -7.45
C LEU A 70 8.69 0.09 -7.84
N ASP A 71 9.74 0.24 -7.05
CA ASP A 71 10.93 -0.58 -7.19
C ASP A 71 10.96 -1.71 -6.14
N THR A 72 11.85 -2.68 -6.35
CA THR A 72 12.00 -3.86 -5.48
C THR A 72 12.33 -3.48 -4.03
N GLU A 73 13.11 -2.40 -3.82
CA GLU A 73 13.51 -1.95 -2.49
C GLU A 73 12.32 -1.37 -1.72
N THR A 74 11.52 -0.55 -2.39
CA THR A 74 10.27 0.03 -1.89
C THR A 74 9.28 -1.07 -1.51
N VAL A 75 9.08 -2.06 -2.39
CA VAL A 75 8.21 -3.21 -2.09
C VAL A 75 8.72 -3.99 -0.87
N SER A 76 10.03 -4.22 -0.79
CA SER A 76 10.63 -4.94 0.34
C SER A 76 10.41 -4.18 1.66
N SER A 77 10.65 -2.86 1.66
CA SER A 77 10.42 -1.99 2.83
C SER A 77 8.95 -1.97 3.27
N LEU A 78 8.02 -1.89 2.31
CA LEU A 78 6.58 -1.97 2.59
C LEU A 78 6.21 -3.29 3.26
N VAL A 79 6.72 -4.41 2.75
CA VAL A 79 6.46 -5.74 3.35
C VAL A 79 7.05 -5.83 4.77
N HIS A 80 8.24 -5.29 4.99
CA HIS A 80 8.85 -5.22 6.32
C HIS A 80 8.03 -4.38 7.31
N THR A 81 7.38 -3.32 6.85
CA THR A 81 6.51 -2.49 7.68
C THR A 81 5.15 -3.16 7.93
N LEU A 82 4.58 -3.78 6.89
CA LEU A 82 3.24 -4.36 6.91
C LEU A 82 3.16 -5.65 7.70
N LYS A 83 4.21 -6.47 7.71
CA LYS A 83 4.25 -7.71 8.50
C LYS A 83 4.12 -7.49 10.01
N GLU A 84 4.44 -6.29 10.50
CA GLU A 84 4.32 -5.91 11.91
C GLU A 84 2.88 -5.54 12.28
N LYS A 85 1.97 -5.42 11.31
CA LYS A 85 0.56 -5.11 11.55
C LYS A 85 -0.19 -6.41 11.89
N PRO A 86 -0.97 -6.43 12.98
CA PRO A 86 -1.52 -7.66 13.54
C PRO A 86 -2.52 -8.37 12.61
N ASN A 87 -3.19 -7.61 11.75
CA ASN A 87 -4.22 -8.14 10.85
C ASN A 87 -3.76 -8.20 9.39
N PHE A 88 -2.53 -7.80 9.07
CA PHE A 88 -2.11 -7.73 7.68
C PHE A 88 -1.97 -9.12 7.05
N ARG A 89 -2.50 -9.27 5.84
CA ARG A 89 -2.54 -10.56 5.14
C ARG A 89 -1.96 -10.50 3.73
N ARG A 90 -2.18 -9.41 3.00
CA ARG A 90 -1.96 -9.38 1.54
C ARG A 90 -1.46 -8.03 1.04
N LEU A 91 -0.36 -8.07 0.30
CA LEU A 91 0.10 -7.00 -0.59
C LEU A 91 -0.06 -7.48 -2.04
N ALA A 92 -0.69 -6.67 -2.89
CA ALA A 92 -0.66 -6.87 -4.34
C ALA A 92 0.17 -5.76 -4.98
N VAL A 93 1.24 -6.13 -5.68
CA VAL A 93 2.20 -5.23 -6.37
C VAL A 93 2.52 -5.82 -7.74
N ASP A 94 3.35 -5.15 -8.54
CA ASP A 94 3.79 -5.73 -9.80
C ASP A 94 4.74 -6.91 -9.57
N SER A 95 5.04 -7.64 -10.64
CA SER A 95 5.98 -8.75 -10.58
C SER A 95 7.42 -8.27 -10.34
N TYR A 96 7.98 -8.52 -9.16
CA TYR A 96 9.39 -8.26 -8.83
C TYR A 96 10.12 -9.54 -8.41
N PRO A 97 11.43 -9.65 -8.68
CA PRO A 97 12.26 -10.72 -8.13
C PRO A 97 12.46 -10.50 -6.62
N LEU A 98 11.49 -10.94 -5.82
CA LEU A 98 11.49 -10.84 -4.36
C LEU A 98 12.06 -12.11 -3.72
N SER A 99 12.59 -11.99 -2.51
CA SER A 99 13.02 -13.15 -1.71
C SER A 99 11.83 -14.03 -1.36
N GLU A 100 12.06 -15.33 -1.13
CA GLU A 100 11.01 -16.30 -0.81
C GLU A 100 10.20 -15.91 0.43
N ASP A 101 10.84 -15.31 1.42
CA ASP A 101 10.19 -14.83 2.65
C ASP A 101 9.18 -13.71 2.36
N ILE A 102 9.48 -12.82 1.40
CA ILE A 102 8.63 -11.70 1.00
C ILE A 102 7.47 -12.19 0.12
N GLN A 103 7.73 -13.18 -0.75
CA GLN A 103 6.73 -13.71 -1.68
C GLN A 103 5.47 -14.25 -0.97
N ARG A 104 5.57 -14.74 0.27
CA ARG A 104 4.39 -15.26 1.01
C ARG A 104 3.34 -14.20 1.33
N LEU A 105 3.75 -12.95 1.42
CA LEU A 105 2.87 -11.81 1.70
C LEU A 105 2.41 -11.10 0.42
N VAL A 106 3.02 -11.43 -0.74
CA VAL A 106 2.72 -10.84 -2.04
C VAL A 106 1.95 -11.85 -2.89
N MET A 107 0.66 -11.59 -3.15
CA MET A 107 -0.21 -12.59 -3.82
C MET A 107 -0.33 -12.46 -5.33
N GLU A 108 -0.01 -11.29 -5.90
CA GLU A 108 -0.26 -11.03 -7.32
C GLU A 108 1.02 -10.47 -7.94
N HIS A 109 1.49 -11.12 -9.00
CA HIS A 109 2.56 -10.67 -9.86
C HIS A 109 1.92 -10.39 -11.22
N TYR A 110 1.41 -9.18 -11.44
CA TYR A 110 0.96 -8.82 -12.79
C TYR A 110 2.19 -8.52 -13.64
N SER A 111 2.41 -9.36 -14.64
CA SER A 111 3.27 -9.05 -15.77
C SER A 111 2.50 -8.13 -16.71
N HIS A 112 2.92 -6.87 -16.82
CA HIS A 112 2.46 -5.97 -17.88
C HIS A 112 2.95 -6.42 -19.25
#